data_AF-A0A0J5GNC8-F1
#
_entry.id   AF-A0A0J5GNC8-F1
#
_cell.length_a   1.000
_cell.length_b   1.000
_cell.length_c   1.000
_cell.angle_alpha   90.00
_cell.angle_beta   90.00
_cell.angle_gamma   90.00
#
_symmetry.space_group_name_H-M   'P 1'
#
loop_
_entity.id
_entity.type
_entity.pdbx_description
1 polymer ?
#
loop_
_entity_poly.entity_id
_entity_poly.type
_entity_poly.pdbx_seq_one_letter_code
_entity_poly.pdbx_strand_id
1 'polypeptide(L)'
;ILTKPKNALVKQYQKLLELDDVELEFTDDALVEIAKKAIERKTGARGLRSIIEGIMLDVMFDLPSRKDVVTCVIHAKCITDQELPILKTEDGTEISLSKEEPKESA
;
A
#
# COMPACT_ATOMS: atom_id res chain seq x y z
N ILE A 1 -13.20 10.83 -2.62
CA ILE A 1 -13.42 9.47 -2.07
C ILE A 1 -12.12 8.91 -1.51
N LEU A 2 -11.02 8.99 -2.26
CA LEU A 2 -9.70 8.53 -1.80
C LEU A 2 -9.12 9.33 -0.63
N THR A 3 -9.18 10.68 -0.67
CA THR A 3 -8.44 11.54 0.28
C THR A 3 -9.29 12.53 1.08
N LYS A 4 -10.18 13.30 0.43
CA LYS A 4 -10.88 14.44 1.08
C LYS A 4 -11.85 14.07 2.22
N PRO A 5 -12.76 13.09 2.08
CA PRO A 5 -13.75 12.80 3.12
C PRO A 5 -13.11 12.47 4.48
N LYS A 6 -13.86 12.60 5.57
CA LYS A 6 -13.41 12.15 6.90
C LYS A 6 -13.09 10.64 6.86
N ASN A 7 -13.97 9.86 6.25
CA ASN A 7 -13.85 8.39 6.14
C ASN A 7 -13.25 7.98 4.78
N ALA A 8 -12.28 8.74 4.27
CA ALA A 8 -11.66 8.44 2.98
C ALA A 8 -10.85 7.13 3.06
N LEU A 9 -10.77 6.39 1.94
CA LEU A 9 -10.11 5.07 1.92
C LEU A 9 -8.65 5.15 2.37
N VAL A 10 -7.91 6.16 1.90
CA VAL A 10 -6.50 6.37 2.30
C VAL A 10 -6.37 6.50 3.81
N LYS A 11 -7.22 7.33 4.44
CA LYS A 11 -7.21 7.54 5.89
C LYS A 11 -7.54 6.28 6.68
N GLN A 12 -8.41 5.41 6.14
CA GLN A 12 -8.74 4.14 6.79
C GLN A 12 -7.53 3.20 6.81
N TYR A 13 -6.82 3.06 5.70
CA TYR A 13 -5.61 2.23 5.63
C TYR A 13 -4.43 2.84 6.37
N GLN A 14 -4.28 4.16 6.36
CA GLN A 14 -3.33 4.86 7.21
C GLN A 14 -3.55 4.55 8.68
N LYS A 15 -4.80 4.67 9.15
CA LYS A 15 -5.10 4.37 10.55
C LYS A 15 -4.90 2.91 10.92
N LEU A 16 -5.06 2.01 9.94
CA LEU A 16 -4.86 0.58 10.14
C LEU A 16 -3.37 0.26 10.34
N LEU A 17 -2.47 0.81 9.51
CA LEU A 17 -1.02 0.60 9.66
C LEU A 17 -0.43 1.38 10.83
N GLU A 18 -1.05 2.48 11.25
CA GLU A 18 -0.67 3.21 12.46
C GLU A 18 -0.84 2.34 13.73
N LEU A 19 -1.67 1.28 13.70
CA LEU A 19 -1.76 0.31 14.81
C LEU A 19 -0.50 -0.53 14.98
N ASP A 20 0.28 -0.68 13.91
CA ASP A 20 1.57 -1.38 13.88
C ASP A 20 2.75 -0.39 13.91
N ASP A 21 2.51 0.87 14.30
CA ASP A 21 3.48 1.97 14.34
C ASP A 21 4.12 2.30 12.97
N VAL A 22 3.43 1.98 11.86
CA VAL A 22 3.89 2.29 10.50
C VAL A 22 3.05 3.39 9.84
N GLU A 23 3.72 4.42 9.33
CA GLU A 23 3.10 5.46 8.51
C GLU A 23 2.88 4.98 7.07
N LEU A 24 1.67 5.17 6.54
CA LEU A 24 1.33 4.83 5.15
C LEU A 24 1.20 6.10 4.31
N GLU A 25 2.01 6.22 3.27
CA GLU A 25 1.96 7.32 2.32
C GLU A 25 1.52 6.84 0.94
N PHE A 26 0.62 7.59 0.33
CA PHE A 26 0.31 7.44 -1.08
C PHE A 26 0.85 8.66 -1.81
N THR A 27 1.68 8.41 -2.80
CA THR A 27 2.11 9.44 -3.74
C THR A 27 0.93 9.95 -4.59
N ASP A 28 1.00 11.20 -5.04
CA ASP A 28 -0.09 11.81 -5.82
C ASP A 28 -0.37 11.05 -7.13
N ASP A 29 0.68 10.56 -7.79
CA ASP A 29 0.61 9.72 -8.98
C ASP A 29 -0.04 8.36 -8.68
N ALA A 30 0.24 7.73 -7.54
CA ALA A 30 -0.47 6.52 -7.12
C ALA A 30 -1.97 6.75 -7.00
N LEU A 31 -2.39 7.86 -6.39
CA LEU A 31 -3.82 8.20 -6.26
C LEU A 31 -4.50 8.40 -7.62
N VAL A 32 -3.80 9.02 -8.56
CA VAL A 32 -4.27 9.20 -9.94
C VAL A 32 -4.39 7.85 -10.65
N GLU A 33 -3.41 6.97 -10.54
CA GLU A 33 -3.45 5.65 -11.17
C GLU A 33 -4.53 4.74 -10.58
N ILE A 34 -4.76 4.79 -9.26
CA ILE A 34 -5.89 4.08 -8.62
C ILE A 34 -7.22 4.54 -9.25
N ALA A 35 -7.40 5.85 -9.43
CA ALA A 35 -8.62 6.40 -10.01
C ALA A 35 -8.79 5.96 -11.48
N LYS A 36 -7.72 6.02 -12.29
CA LYS A 36 -7.73 5.55 -13.69
C LYS A 36 -8.10 4.07 -13.79
N LYS A 37 -7.45 3.23 -12.99
CA LYS A 37 -7.68 1.77 -13.00
C LYS A 37 -9.11 1.41 -12.57
N ALA A 38 -9.72 2.18 -11.67
CA ALA A 38 -11.13 2.00 -11.30
C ALA A 38 -12.11 2.36 -12.44
N ILE A 39 -11.77 3.39 -13.22
CA ILE A 39 -12.52 3.77 -14.43
C ILE A 39 -12.39 2.69 -15.51
N GLU A 40 -11.17 2.24 -15.77
CA GLU A 40 -10.87 1.18 -16.75
C GLU A 40 -11.63 -0.11 -16.44
N ARG A 41 -11.67 -0.51 -15.16
CA ARG A 41 -12.42 -1.68 -14.68
C ARG A 41 -13.94 -1.49 -14.70
N LYS A 42 -14.46 -0.33 -15.11
CA LYS A 42 -15.90 0.02 -15.12
C LYS A 42 -16.60 -0.21 -13.78
N THR A 43 -15.86 -0.10 -12.68
CA THR A 43 -16.37 -0.30 -11.31
C THR A 43 -16.62 1.02 -10.59
N GLY A 44 -16.07 2.12 -11.10
CA GLY A 44 -16.22 3.46 -10.52
C GLY A 44 -15.73 3.50 -9.07
N ALA A 45 -16.40 4.28 -8.22
CA ALA A 45 -16.01 4.44 -6.83
C ALA A 45 -15.94 3.13 -6.02
N ARG A 46 -16.73 2.11 -6.39
CA ARG A 46 -16.75 0.81 -5.71
C ARG A 46 -15.45 0.03 -5.93
N GLY A 47 -14.80 0.20 -7.08
CA GLY A 47 -13.54 -0.47 -7.41
C GLY A 47 -12.31 0.11 -6.74
N LEU A 48 -12.39 1.32 -6.19
CA LEU A 48 -11.24 1.96 -5.53
C LEU A 48 -10.75 1.13 -4.34
N ARG A 49 -11.67 0.55 -3.56
CA ARG A 49 -11.33 -0.27 -2.40
C ARG A 49 -10.61 -1.55 -2.82
N SER A 50 -11.12 -2.27 -3.82
CA SER A 50 -10.51 -3.53 -4.24
C SER A 50 -9.13 -3.35 -4.88
N ILE A 51 -8.87 -2.20 -5.52
CA ILE A 51 -7.53 -1.87 -6.02
C ILE A 51 -6.56 -1.66 -4.87
N ILE A 52 -6.93 -0.86 -3.87
CA ILE A 52 -6.08 -0.61 -2.70
C ILE A 52 -5.86 -1.90 -1.91
N GLU A 53 -6.92 -2.67 -1.67
CA GLU A 53 -6.86 -3.92 -0.91
C GLU A 53 -5.93 -4.95 -1.55
N GLY A 54 -5.89 -5.02 -2.89
CA GLY A 54 -4.95 -5.89 -3.60
C GLY A 54 -3.48 -5.50 -3.38
N ILE A 55 -3.17 -4.20 -3.32
CA ILE A 55 -1.80 -3.71 -3.04
C ILE A 55 -1.45 -3.91 -1.56
N MET A 56 -2.41 -3.66 -0.68
CA MET A 56 -2.22 -3.76 0.77
C MET A 56 -2.09 -5.20 1.26
N LEU A 57 -2.50 -6.19 0.48
CA LEU A 57 -2.44 -7.59 0.88
C LEU A 57 -1.00 -8.05 1.14
N ASP A 58 -0.08 -7.77 0.21
CA ASP A 58 1.34 -8.10 0.38
C ASP A 58 1.94 -7.30 1.56
N VAL A 59 1.59 -6.02 1.68
CA VAL A 59 2.04 -5.16 2.79
C VAL A 59 1.61 -5.72 4.14
N MET A 60 0.33 -6.03 4.31
CA MET A 60 -0.23 -6.53 5.59
C MET A 60 0.29 -7.91 5.98
N PHE A 61 0.80 -8.69 5.03
CA PHE A 61 1.43 -9.97 5.32
C PHE A 61 2.86 -9.80 5.84
N ASP A 62 3.65 -8.93 5.21
CA ASP A 62 5.07 -8.77 5.51
C ASP A 62 5.34 -7.81 6.69
N LEU A 63 4.59 -6.71 6.79
CA LEU A 63 4.83 -5.64 7.78
C LEU A 63 4.83 -6.15 9.23
N PRO A 64 3.89 -7.01 9.69
CA PRO A 64 3.85 -7.45 11.09
C PRO A 64 5.11 -8.19 11.54
N SER A 65 5.88 -8.75 10.60
CA SER A 65 7.13 -9.44 10.88
C SER A 65 8.34 -8.50 10.92
N ARG A 66 8.19 -7.26 10.42
CA ARG A 66 9.24 -6.25 10.24
C ARG A 66 9.11 -5.18 11.33
N LYS A 67 10.08 -5.12 12.25
CA LYS A 67 10.11 -4.13 13.34
C LYS A 67 10.97 -2.90 13.04
N ASP A 68 11.70 -2.96 11.94
CA ASP A 68 12.65 -1.95 11.48
C ASP A 68 11.99 -0.88 10.59
N VAL A 69 10.77 -1.16 10.11
CA VAL A 69 10.03 -0.33 9.15
C VAL A 69 9.17 0.68 9.88
N VAL A 70 9.26 1.95 9.48
CA VAL A 70 8.46 3.05 10.06
C VAL A 70 7.56 3.73 9.02
N THR A 71 7.87 3.59 7.72
CA THR A 71 7.05 4.16 6.65
C THR A 71 6.89 3.19 5.48
N CYS A 72 5.69 3.10 4.94
CA CYS A 72 5.35 2.38 3.71
C CYS A 72 4.84 3.36 2.67
N VAL A 73 5.48 3.40 1.50
CA VAL A 73 5.16 4.34 0.42
C VAL A 73 4.60 3.57 -0.78
N ILE A 74 3.37 3.92 -1.18
CA ILE A 74 2.71 3.42 -2.38
C ILE A 74 2.95 4.40 -3.53
N HIS A 75 3.71 3.97 -4.54
CA HIS A 75 3.98 4.70 -5.80
C HIS A 75 3.12 4.20 -6.96
N ALA A 76 3.04 4.97 -8.05
CA ALA A 76 2.21 4.63 -9.21
C ALA A 76 2.47 3.22 -9.77
N LYS A 77 3.71 2.73 -9.72
CA LYS A 77 4.05 1.42 -10.26
C LYS A 77 3.49 0.24 -9.47
N CYS A 78 3.14 0.44 -8.20
CA CYS A 78 2.35 -0.55 -7.46
C CYS A 78 0.97 -0.78 -8.11
N ILE A 79 0.44 0.24 -8.79
CA ILE A 79 -0.85 0.17 -9.48
C ILE A 79 -0.67 -0.33 -10.90
N THR A 80 0.29 0.21 -11.67
CA THR A 80 0.44 -0.10 -13.10
C THR A 80 1.11 -1.46 -13.30
N ASP A 81 2.23 -1.69 -12.63
CA ASP A 81 3.14 -2.80 -12.88
C ASP A 81 3.09 -3.87 -11.77
N GLN A 82 2.25 -3.67 -10.76
CA GLN A 82 2.16 -4.52 -9.56
C GLN A 82 3.51 -4.66 -8.84
N GLU A 83 4.34 -3.61 -8.92
CA GLU A 83 5.55 -3.52 -8.10
C GLU A 83 5.18 -3.47 -6.61
N LEU A 84 6.09 -3.97 -5.77
CA LEU A 84 5.90 -3.92 -4.33
C LEU A 84 6.19 -2.51 -3.78
N PRO A 85 5.52 -2.10 -2.69
CA PRO A 85 5.77 -0.81 -2.05
C PRO A 85 7.20 -0.62 -1.56
N ILE A 86 7.60 0.65 -1.44
CA ILE A 86 8.88 1.04 -0.86
C ILE A 86 8.69 1.15 0.65
N LEU A 87 9.50 0.42 1.42
CA LEU A 87 9.52 0.51 2.87
C LEU A 87 10.71 1.35 3.31
N LYS A 88 10.52 2.21 4.30
CA LYS A 88 11.57 3.02 4.90
C LYS A 88 11.75 2.66 6.35
N THR A 89 13.00 2.53 6.75
CA THR A 89 13.41 2.32 8.14
C THR A 89 13.64 3.65 8.85
N GLU A 90 13.76 3.62 10.18
CA GLU A 90 14.05 4.82 10.99
C GLU A 90 15.34 5.51 10.55
N ASP A 91 16.34 4.75 10.10
CA ASP A 91 17.62 5.26 9.59
C ASP A 91 17.54 5.86 8.17
N GLY A 92 16.34 5.89 7.57
CA GLY A 92 16.12 6.41 6.22
C GLY A 92 16.54 5.43 5.11
N THR A 93 16.87 4.18 5.44
CA THR A 93 17.19 3.16 4.43
C THR A 93 15.90 2.71 3.73
N GLU A 94 15.91 2.76 2.40
CA GLU A 94 14.82 2.27 1.55
C GLU A 94 15.01 0.77 1.28
N ILE A 95 13.99 -0.01 1.61
CA ILE A 95 13.94 -1.45 1.40
C ILE A 95 12.80 -1.73 0.43
N SER A 96 13.12 -2.33 -0.70
CA SER A 96 12.11 -2.94 -1.55
C SER A 96 11.57 -4.18 -0.85
N LEU A 97 10.26 -4.22 -0.59
CA LEU A 97 9.58 -5.49 -0.31
C LEU A 97 9.95 -6.45 -1.44
N SER A 98 10.62 -7.53 -1.10
CA SER A 98 10.96 -8.61 -2.02
C SER A 98 10.22 -9.82 -1.49
N LYS A 99 9.49 -10.54 -2.33
CA LYS A 99 9.01 -11.88 -1.96
C LYS A 99 10.25 -12.75 -1.74
N GLU A 100 10.74 -12.87 -0.51
CA GLU A 100 11.45 -14.09 -0.15
C GLU A 100 10.41 -15.20 -0.27
N GLU A 101 10.65 -16.14 -1.19
CA GLU A 101 9.89 -17.38 -1.23
C GLU A 101 9.86 -17.97 0.19
N PRO A 102 8.70 -18.44 0.67
CA PRO A 102 8.68 -19.16 1.93
C PRO A 102 9.62 -20.35 1.77
N LYS A 103 10.75 -20.34 2.48
CA LYS A 103 11.57 -21.53 2.66
C LYS A 103 10.63 -22.62 3.15
N GLU A 104 10.48 -23.66 2.33
CA GLU A 104 9.78 -24.90 2.67
C GLU A 104 10.02 -25.23 4.14
N SER A 105 8.97 -25.14 4.94
CA SER A 105 8.96 -25.77 6.25
C SER A 105 8.93 -27.28 6.01
N ALA A 106 10.05 -27.90 6.36
CA ALA A 106 10.32 -29.34 6.32
C ALA A 106 9.30 -30.20 7.08
#